data_AF-A0AAU8RB91-F1
#
_entry.id   AF-A0AAU8RB91-F1
#
_cell.length_a   1.000
_cell.length_b   1.000
_cell.length_c   1.000
_cell.angle_alpha   90.00
_cell.angle_beta   90.00
_cell.angle_gamma   90.00
#
_symmetry.space_group_name_H-M   'P 1'
#
loop_
_entity.id
_entity.type
_entity.pdbx_description
1 polymer ?
#
loop_
_entity_poly.entity_id
_entity_poly.type
_entity_poly.pdbx_seq_one_letter_code
_entity_poly.pdbx_strand_id
1 'polypeptide(L)'
;MAKEKFNWKSLFVNDENASTTTTSKSEEKIDFPNEPTPTSSSTQFPQSSAPQRSQVTSSNIDNAILNSVIEMYESGFESLNLPGYDFYEFFKAIKAVGSNDPNVYKMAFTMAQSVDAKVTKESLLDGANFYIKEINDVHEQYHTKGNAKKEEFQSSLLHQKETLSTEIAELEKQILQLQTQASDKKNQLNALENGTSTEMTDIEQKITANDIAKTKILEIITTVADGIKINL
;
A
#
# COMPACT_ATOMS: atom_id res chain seq x y z
N MET A 1 -31.99 -3.52 -5.51
CA MET A 1 -30.53 -3.35 -5.38
C MET A 1 -30.01 -2.86 -6.74
N ALA A 2 -29.66 -1.59 -6.85
CA ALA A 2 -29.13 -1.03 -8.09
C ALA A 2 -27.68 -1.52 -8.28
N LYS A 3 -27.40 -2.14 -9.43
CA LYS A 3 -26.04 -2.56 -9.80
C LYS A 3 -25.30 -1.34 -10.32
N GLU A 4 -24.24 -0.92 -9.64
CA GLU A 4 -23.33 0.09 -10.15
C GLU A 4 -22.63 -0.46 -11.41
N LYS A 5 -22.81 0.23 -12.54
CA LYS A 5 -22.15 -0.07 -13.80
C LYS A 5 -20.70 0.39 -13.70
N PHE A 6 -19.75 -0.50 -13.95
CA PHE A 6 -18.31 -0.18 -13.95
C PHE A 6 -18.00 0.91 -14.99
N ASN A 7 -17.44 2.04 -14.56
CA ASN A 7 -17.23 3.22 -15.40
C ASN A 7 -15.77 3.34 -15.83
N TRP A 8 -15.49 2.92 -17.06
CA TRP A 8 -14.17 2.98 -17.70
C TRP A 8 -13.56 4.39 -17.69
N LYS A 9 -14.39 5.45 -17.71
CA LYS A 9 -13.94 6.85 -17.75
C LYS A 9 -13.22 7.29 -16.48
N SER A 10 -13.51 6.64 -15.33
CA SER A 10 -12.82 6.88 -14.06
C SER A 10 -11.36 6.45 -14.05
N LEU A 11 -10.95 5.55 -14.95
CA LEU A 11 -9.55 5.13 -15.10
C LEU A 11 -8.69 6.16 -15.86
N PHE A 12 -9.31 7.21 -16.42
CA PHE A 12 -8.65 8.19 -17.30
C PHE A 12 -8.88 9.65 -16.90
N VAL A 13 -9.70 9.94 -15.87
CA VAL A 13 -9.97 11.29 -15.39
C VAL A 13 -9.71 11.34 -13.89
N ASN A 14 -8.81 12.25 -13.47
CA ASN A 14 -8.43 12.45 -12.08
C ASN A 14 -9.52 13.30 -11.39
N ASP A 15 -10.35 12.69 -10.54
CA ASP A 15 -11.39 13.38 -9.76
C ASP A 15 -10.76 13.95 -8.47
N GLU A 16 -10.21 15.17 -8.53
CA GLU A 16 -9.94 15.98 -7.33
C GLU A 16 -11.22 16.72 -6.91
N ASN A 17 -12.07 16.07 -6.10
CA ASN A 17 -12.84 16.70 -5.01
C ASN A 17 -13.85 15.72 -4.38
N ALA A 18 -13.48 15.11 -3.26
CA ALA A 18 -14.45 14.73 -2.22
C ALA A 18 -13.74 14.53 -0.87
N SER A 19 -13.83 15.56 -0.03
CA SER A 19 -13.39 15.57 1.36
C SER A 19 -14.57 15.26 2.31
N THR A 20 -14.21 14.78 3.51
CA THR A 20 -14.94 14.76 4.80
C THR A 20 -16.13 13.81 5.03
N THR A 21 -16.04 12.97 6.09
CA THR A 21 -16.76 13.06 7.40
C THR A 21 -16.73 11.68 8.14
N THR A 22 -15.91 11.44 9.17
CA THR A 22 -16.12 11.56 10.65
C THR A 22 -17.08 10.56 11.34
N THR A 23 -16.56 9.75 12.30
CA THR A 23 -17.07 9.41 13.67
C THR A 23 -16.24 8.23 14.26
N SER A 24 -15.37 8.37 15.29
CA SER A 24 -15.60 8.41 16.76
C SER A 24 -16.32 7.15 17.30
N LYS A 25 -16.01 6.50 18.44
CA LYS A 25 -15.06 6.57 19.57
C LYS A 25 -15.36 5.32 20.44
N SER A 26 -14.38 4.72 21.15
CA SER A 26 -14.59 4.04 22.46
C SER A 26 -13.23 3.77 23.15
N GLU A 27 -12.96 4.51 24.24
CA GLU A 27 -12.03 4.20 25.34
C GLU A 27 -12.59 2.98 26.12
N GLU A 28 -11.87 2.10 26.84
CA GLU A 28 -10.96 2.23 27.99
C GLU A 28 -10.55 0.76 28.33
N LYS A 29 -9.37 0.37 28.84
CA LYS A 29 -8.89 0.55 30.22
C LYS A 29 -7.51 -0.13 30.36
N ILE A 30 -6.59 0.54 31.05
CA ILE A 30 -5.28 0.02 31.47
C ILE A 30 -5.41 -0.67 32.83
N ASP A 31 -4.81 -1.86 32.99
CA ASP A 31 -4.48 -2.43 34.30
C ASP A 31 -3.22 -3.32 34.19
N PHE A 32 -2.23 -3.09 35.05
CA PHE A 32 -1.05 -3.93 35.30
C PHE A 32 -0.89 -3.96 36.82
N PRO A 33 -0.57 -5.12 37.45
CA PRO A 33 0.86 -5.40 37.70
C PRO A 33 1.29 -6.89 37.89
N ASN A 34 2.62 -7.04 37.82
CA ASN A 34 3.54 -8.04 38.43
C ASN A 34 4.22 -9.14 37.58
N GLU A 35 5.55 -9.01 37.51
CA GLU A 35 6.62 -9.95 37.10
C GLU A 35 6.91 -11.01 38.21
N PRO A 36 7.73 -12.08 38.01
CA PRO A 36 9.06 -12.03 37.36
C PRO A 36 9.51 -13.22 36.47
N THR A 37 10.60 -12.96 35.73
CA THR A 37 11.68 -13.86 35.21
C THR A 37 11.63 -14.42 33.78
N PRO A 38 12.82 -14.61 33.14
CA PRO A 38 13.09 -14.08 31.82
C PRO A 38 13.00 -15.14 30.73
N THR A 39 12.57 -14.73 29.54
CA THR A 39 12.82 -15.51 28.33
C THR A 39 13.19 -14.54 27.23
N SER A 40 14.40 -14.73 26.71
CA SER A 40 14.98 -13.98 25.60
C SER A 40 14.03 -13.95 24.41
N SER A 41 13.34 -12.83 24.20
CA SER A 41 12.57 -12.57 23.01
C SER A 41 13.49 -11.93 21.97
N SER A 42 14.03 -12.76 21.09
CA SER A 42 14.59 -12.35 19.82
C SER A 42 13.53 -11.52 19.08
N THR A 43 13.78 -10.23 18.92
CA THR A 43 12.94 -9.32 18.14
C THR A 43 13.24 -9.56 16.65
N GLN A 44 12.75 -10.66 16.09
CA GLN A 44 12.79 -10.88 14.66
C GLN A 44 11.66 -10.11 13.99
N PHE A 45 12.02 -9.14 13.14
CA PHE A 45 11.09 -8.44 12.28
C PHE A 45 10.36 -9.42 11.34
N PRO A 46 9.07 -9.15 11.01
CA PRO A 46 8.32 -10.01 10.11
C PRO A 46 8.92 -9.97 8.70
N GLN A 47 9.37 -11.13 8.21
CA GLN A 47 9.69 -11.29 6.79
C GLN A 47 8.41 -11.18 5.97
N SER A 48 8.25 -10.04 5.29
CA SER A 48 7.22 -9.82 4.29
C SER A 48 7.44 -10.78 3.11
N SER A 49 6.64 -11.83 3.01
CA SER A 49 6.52 -12.66 1.80
C SER A 49 5.90 -11.82 0.69
N ALA A 50 6.65 -11.61 -0.40
CA ALA A 50 6.15 -10.84 -1.55
C ALA A 50 4.92 -11.51 -2.19
N PRO A 51 3.86 -10.77 -2.53
CA PRO A 51 2.70 -11.34 -3.20
C PRO A 51 3.07 -11.83 -4.60
N GLN A 52 2.76 -13.10 -4.86
CA GLN A 52 2.99 -13.77 -6.14
C GLN A 52 2.05 -13.18 -7.19
N ARG A 53 2.60 -12.70 -8.31
CA ARG A 53 1.86 -12.06 -9.40
C ARG A 53 0.96 -13.09 -10.10
N SER A 54 -0.35 -13.02 -9.92
CA SER A 54 -1.30 -13.82 -10.70
C SER A 54 -1.34 -13.31 -12.14
N GLN A 55 -0.98 -14.16 -13.10
CA GLN A 55 -1.09 -13.88 -14.52
C GLN A 55 -2.51 -14.22 -14.98
N VAL A 56 -3.20 -13.26 -15.60
CA VAL A 56 -4.51 -13.50 -16.21
C VAL A 56 -4.29 -14.23 -17.54
N THR A 57 -4.87 -15.44 -17.68
CA THR A 57 -4.90 -16.21 -18.92
C THR A 57 -6.27 -16.06 -19.59
N SER A 58 -6.38 -16.34 -20.89
CA SER A 58 -7.63 -16.26 -21.65
C SER A 58 -8.78 -17.08 -21.05
N SER A 59 -8.45 -18.12 -20.27
CA SER A 59 -9.38 -18.99 -19.54
C SER A 59 -9.92 -18.42 -18.22
N ASN A 60 -9.44 -17.25 -17.78
CA ASN A 60 -9.81 -16.67 -16.47
C ASN A 60 -10.12 -15.16 -16.59
N ILE A 61 -10.66 -14.74 -17.73
CA ILE A 61 -11.17 -13.38 -17.92
C ILE A 61 -12.56 -13.29 -17.30
N ASP A 62 -12.80 -12.26 -16.50
CA ASP A 62 -14.12 -11.97 -15.96
C ASP A 62 -15.11 -11.70 -17.11
N ASN A 63 -16.20 -12.46 -17.15
CA ASN A 63 -17.25 -12.30 -18.15
C ASN A 63 -17.85 -10.88 -18.17
N ALA A 64 -17.90 -10.18 -17.03
CA ALA A 64 -18.37 -8.79 -16.99
C ALA A 64 -17.43 -7.85 -17.76
N ILE A 65 -16.11 -8.05 -17.63
CA ILE A 65 -15.11 -7.28 -18.37
C ILE A 65 -15.19 -7.63 -19.85
N LEU A 66 -15.26 -8.91 -20.19
CA LEU A 66 -15.37 -9.35 -21.58
C LEU A 66 -16.61 -8.76 -22.27
N ASN A 67 -17.77 -8.83 -21.63
CA ASN A 67 -19.01 -8.28 -22.17
C ASN A 67 -18.93 -6.77 -22.34
N SER A 68 -18.35 -6.04 -21.38
CA SER A 68 -18.13 -4.60 -21.51
C SER A 68 -17.22 -4.24 -22.67
N VAL A 69 -16.17 -5.03 -22.93
CA VAL A 69 -15.28 -4.83 -24.07
C VAL A 69 -16.01 -5.15 -25.38
N ILE A 70 -16.83 -6.20 -25.43
CA ILE A 70 -17.67 -6.51 -26.59
C ILE A 70 -18.64 -5.35 -26.89
N GLU A 71 -19.35 -4.83 -25.88
CA GLU A 71 -20.24 -3.67 -26.01
C GLU A 71 -19.50 -2.43 -26.52
N MET A 72 -18.25 -2.22 -26.11
CA MET A 72 -17.40 -1.13 -26.61
C MET A 72 -17.10 -1.28 -28.10
N TYR A 73 -16.76 -2.48 -28.56
CA TYR A 73 -16.55 -2.73 -29.99
C TYR A 73 -17.86 -2.62 -30.78
N GLU A 74 -18.99 -3.13 -30.26
CA GLU A 74 -20.28 -3.03 -30.95
C GLU A 74 -20.76 -1.57 -31.08
N SER A 75 -20.62 -0.76 -30.03
CA SER A 75 -20.96 0.67 -30.06
C SER A 75 -20.00 1.49 -30.92
N GLY A 76 -18.70 1.18 -30.89
CA GLY A 76 -17.72 1.78 -31.80
C GLY A 76 -18.06 1.47 -33.26
N PHE A 77 -18.42 0.23 -33.55
CA PHE A 77 -18.83 -0.20 -34.88
C PHE A 77 -20.10 0.52 -35.36
N GLU A 78 -21.09 0.72 -34.48
CA GLU A 78 -22.27 1.55 -34.76
C GLU A 78 -21.94 3.02 -35.05
N SER A 79 -20.96 3.58 -34.33
CA SER A 79 -20.58 4.99 -34.49
C SER A 79 -19.85 5.30 -35.80
N LEU A 80 -19.27 4.28 -36.43
CA LEU A 80 -18.56 4.39 -37.70
C LEU A 80 -19.49 4.24 -38.92
N ASN A 81 -20.79 4.00 -38.69
CA ASN A 81 -21.75 3.77 -39.76
C ASN A 81 -21.77 4.93 -40.75
N LEU A 82 -21.64 4.61 -42.04
CA LEU A 82 -21.64 5.60 -43.11
C LEU A 82 -23.08 5.96 -43.51
N PRO A 83 -23.33 7.18 -44.03
CA PRO A 83 -24.66 7.55 -44.50
C PRO A 83 -25.05 6.74 -45.74
N GLY A 84 -26.27 6.20 -45.75
CA GLY A 84 -26.81 5.39 -46.84
C GLY A 84 -26.81 3.90 -46.52
N TYR A 85 -27.11 3.06 -47.52
CA TYR A 85 -27.01 1.61 -47.36
C TYR A 85 -25.57 1.18 -47.65
N ASP A 86 -24.86 0.70 -46.64
CA ASP A 86 -23.45 0.32 -46.73
C ASP A 86 -23.20 -1.13 -46.27
N PHE A 87 -21.92 -1.47 -46.05
CA PHE A 87 -21.56 -2.79 -45.53
C PHE A 87 -22.10 -3.05 -44.12
N TYR A 88 -22.22 -2.04 -43.26
CA TYR A 88 -22.69 -2.21 -41.89
C TYR A 88 -24.15 -2.65 -41.86
N GLU A 89 -25.03 -2.03 -42.66
CA GLU A 89 -26.44 -2.45 -42.77
C GLU A 89 -26.57 -3.85 -43.40
N PHE A 90 -25.75 -4.14 -44.41
CA PHE A 90 -25.67 -5.48 -44.99
C PHE A 90 -25.23 -6.53 -43.95
N PHE A 91 -24.21 -6.23 -43.16
CA PHE A 91 -23.71 -7.10 -42.09
C PHE A 91 -24.78 -7.34 -41.03
N LYS A 92 -25.52 -6.30 -40.60
CA LYS A 92 -26.64 -6.45 -39.65
C LYS A 92 -27.71 -7.41 -40.16
N ALA A 93 -28.10 -7.27 -41.44
CA ALA A 93 -29.10 -8.14 -42.05
C ALA A 93 -28.67 -9.61 -42.05
N ILE A 94 -27.40 -9.89 -42.38
CA ILE A 94 -26.84 -11.25 -42.35
C ILE A 94 -26.71 -11.77 -40.90
N LYS A 95 -26.19 -10.94 -39.98
CA LYS A 95 -26.03 -11.29 -38.55
C LYS A 95 -27.37 -11.64 -37.90
N ALA A 96 -28.44 -10.91 -38.25
CA ALA A 96 -29.79 -11.16 -37.73
C ALA A 96 -30.36 -12.53 -38.15
N VAL A 97 -30.02 -13.01 -39.35
CA VAL A 97 -30.41 -14.36 -39.81
C VAL A 97 -29.51 -15.43 -39.19
N GLY A 98 -28.24 -15.12 -38.93
CA GLY A 98 -27.31 -16.01 -38.24
C GLY A 98 -26.90 -17.25 -39.05
N SER A 99 -27.03 -17.20 -40.38
CA SER A 99 -26.72 -18.31 -41.30
C SER A 99 -25.71 -17.88 -42.36
N ASN A 100 -24.79 -18.77 -42.70
CA ASN A 100 -23.82 -18.59 -43.78
C ASN A 100 -24.29 -19.18 -45.13
N ASP A 101 -25.59 -19.44 -45.29
CA ASP A 101 -26.15 -19.97 -46.54
C ASP A 101 -26.02 -18.95 -47.69
N PRO A 102 -25.43 -19.32 -48.84
CA PRO A 102 -25.32 -18.45 -50.02
C PRO A 102 -26.63 -17.78 -50.47
N ASN A 103 -27.78 -18.41 -50.25
CA ASN A 103 -29.08 -17.85 -50.60
C ASN A 103 -29.46 -16.64 -49.73
N VAL A 104 -29.04 -16.63 -48.45
CA VAL A 104 -29.25 -15.49 -47.54
C VAL A 104 -28.48 -14.28 -48.03
N TYR A 105 -27.22 -14.46 -48.43
CA TYR A 105 -26.41 -13.38 -49.02
C TYR A 105 -26.98 -12.85 -50.32
N LYS A 106 -27.48 -13.73 -51.23
CA LYS A 106 -28.14 -13.30 -52.47
C LYS A 106 -29.40 -12.48 -52.21
N MET A 107 -30.22 -12.93 -51.26
CA MET A 107 -31.45 -12.22 -50.88
C MET A 107 -31.15 -10.86 -50.26
N ALA A 108 -30.24 -10.81 -49.30
CA ALA A 108 -29.80 -9.56 -48.67
C ALA A 108 -29.19 -8.59 -49.70
N PHE A 109 -28.44 -9.09 -50.67
CA PHE A 109 -27.84 -8.27 -51.73
C PHE A 109 -28.90 -7.69 -52.68
N THR A 110 -29.90 -8.49 -53.03
CA THR A 110 -31.03 -8.03 -53.86
C THR A 110 -31.85 -6.95 -53.14
N MET A 111 -32.06 -7.11 -51.84
CA MET A 111 -32.71 -6.10 -50.99
C MET A 111 -31.86 -4.83 -50.87
N ALA A 112 -30.54 -4.96 -50.71
CA ALA A 112 -29.64 -3.81 -50.67
C ALA A 112 -29.71 -2.97 -51.94
N GLN A 113 -29.70 -3.63 -53.12
CA GLN A 113 -29.81 -2.96 -54.41
C GLN A 113 -31.16 -2.29 -54.67
N SER A 114 -32.25 -2.81 -54.06
CA SER A 114 -33.56 -2.18 -54.18
C SER A 114 -33.68 -0.92 -53.33
N VAL A 115 -32.92 -0.83 -52.24
CA VAL A 115 -32.83 0.36 -51.38
C VAL A 115 -31.87 1.40 -51.97
N ASP A 116 -30.69 0.98 -52.43
CA ASP A 116 -29.72 1.85 -53.10
C ASP A 116 -29.05 1.11 -54.26
N ALA A 117 -29.31 1.57 -55.48
CA ALA A 117 -28.76 1.00 -56.71
C ALA A 117 -27.23 1.12 -56.82
N LYS A 118 -26.59 1.95 -55.99
CA LYS A 118 -25.12 2.08 -55.93
C LYS A 118 -24.45 0.93 -55.18
N VAL A 119 -25.21 0.09 -54.47
CA VAL A 119 -24.67 -1.06 -53.75
C VAL A 119 -24.22 -2.14 -54.73
N THR A 120 -22.91 -2.23 -54.91
CA THR A 120 -22.24 -3.29 -55.67
C THR A 120 -21.49 -4.24 -54.74
N LYS A 121 -21.13 -5.42 -55.24
CA LYS A 121 -20.29 -6.36 -54.49
C LYS A 121 -18.97 -5.70 -54.09
N GLU A 122 -18.38 -4.93 -55.00
CA GLU A 122 -17.13 -4.21 -54.78
C GLU A 122 -17.31 -3.18 -53.66
N SER A 123 -18.39 -2.39 -53.68
CA SER A 123 -18.65 -1.41 -52.61
C SER A 123 -18.83 -2.05 -51.22
N LEU A 124 -19.44 -3.24 -51.15
CA LEU A 124 -19.59 -3.98 -49.89
C LEU A 124 -18.25 -4.57 -49.41
N LEU A 125 -17.41 -5.05 -50.33
CA LEU A 125 -16.06 -5.52 -49.99
C LEU A 125 -15.15 -4.38 -49.53
N ASP A 126 -15.22 -3.23 -50.19
CA ASP A 126 -14.49 -2.02 -49.79
C ASP A 126 -14.95 -1.54 -48.42
N GLY A 127 -16.27 -1.52 -48.17
CA GLY A 127 -16.84 -1.26 -46.86
C GLY A 127 -16.35 -2.25 -45.81
N ALA A 128 -16.37 -3.56 -46.09
CA ALA A 128 -15.85 -4.58 -45.18
C ALA A 128 -14.38 -4.32 -44.81
N ASN A 129 -13.54 -4.00 -45.80
CA ASN A 129 -12.13 -3.70 -45.59
C ASN A 129 -11.93 -2.43 -44.76
N PHE A 130 -12.72 -1.38 -44.98
CA PHE A 130 -12.73 -0.17 -44.17
C PHE A 130 -13.01 -0.49 -42.71
N TYR A 131 -14.08 -1.24 -42.45
CA TYR A 131 -14.48 -1.62 -41.09
C TYR A 131 -13.48 -2.55 -40.39
N ILE A 132 -12.90 -3.53 -41.12
CA ILE A 132 -11.83 -4.38 -40.59
C ILE A 132 -10.62 -3.54 -40.18
N LYS A 133 -10.24 -2.56 -41.01
CA LYS A 133 -9.14 -1.65 -40.71
C LYS A 133 -9.44 -0.85 -39.43
N GLU A 134 -10.61 -0.23 -39.32
CA GLU A 134 -10.97 0.56 -38.15
C GLU A 134 -10.99 -0.28 -36.85
N ILE A 135 -11.51 -1.51 -36.90
CA ILE A 135 -11.48 -2.42 -35.74
C ILE A 135 -10.04 -2.74 -35.31
N ASN A 136 -9.15 -3.00 -36.29
CA ASN A 136 -7.75 -3.28 -36.01
C ASN A 136 -7.03 -2.05 -35.42
N ASP A 137 -7.30 -0.86 -35.96
CA ASP A 137 -6.72 0.40 -35.48
C ASP A 137 -7.17 0.68 -34.04
N VAL A 138 -8.45 0.50 -33.72
CA VAL A 138 -9.00 0.64 -32.37
C VAL A 138 -8.35 -0.38 -31.42
N HIS A 139 -8.24 -1.64 -31.84
CA HIS A 139 -7.58 -2.68 -31.06
C HIS A 139 -6.12 -2.30 -30.76
N GLU A 140 -5.35 -1.87 -31.76
CA GLU A 140 -3.96 -1.47 -31.59
C GLU A 140 -3.82 -0.28 -30.63
N GLN A 141 -4.70 0.71 -30.72
CA GLN A 141 -4.71 1.85 -29.80
C GLN A 141 -4.96 1.41 -28.36
N TYR A 142 -5.97 0.57 -28.11
CA TYR A 142 -6.28 0.09 -26.75
C TYR A 142 -5.20 -0.86 -26.23
N HIS A 143 -4.65 -1.72 -27.08
CA HIS A 143 -3.54 -2.59 -26.73
C HIS A 143 -2.31 -1.78 -26.32
N THR A 144 -1.95 -0.75 -27.10
CA THR A 144 -0.82 0.14 -26.81
C THR A 144 -1.05 0.93 -25.52
N LYS A 145 -2.22 1.57 -25.36
CA LYS A 145 -2.58 2.30 -24.14
C LYS A 145 -2.59 1.40 -22.90
N GLY A 146 -3.13 0.18 -23.03
CA GLY A 146 -3.16 -0.81 -21.96
C GLY A 146 -1.76 -1.24 -21.53
N ASN A 147 -0.87 -1.51 -22.49
CA ASN A 147 0.53 -1.86 -22.20
C ASN A 147 1.29 -0.68 -21.58
N ALA A 148 1.10 0.54 -22.07
CA ALA A 148 1.68 1.74 -21.46
C ALA A 148 1.21 1.94 -20.02
N LYS A 149 -0.09 1.78 -19.74
CA LYS A 149 -0.63 1.88 -18.37
C LYS A 149 -0.08 0.80 -17.46
N LYS A 150 0.08 -0.42 -17.97
CA LYS A 150 0.69 -1.53 -17.24
C LYS A 150 2.15 -1.23 -16.90
N GLU A 151 2.91 -0.69 -17.85
CA GLU A 151 4.31 -0.30 -17.63
C GLU A 151 4.45 0.84 -16.63
N GLU A 152 3.61 1.88 -16.76
CA GLU A 152 3.53 3.00 -15.80
C GLU A 152 3.26 2.49 -14.38
N PHE A 153 2.27 1.61 -14.22
CA PHE A 153 1.95 1.02 -12.93
C PHE A 153 3.11 0.19 -12.36
N GLN A 154 3.77 -0.61 -13.21
CA GLN A 154 4.93 -1.40 -12.79
C GLN A 154 6.10 -0.50 -12.37
N SER A 155 6.37 0.56 -13.10
CA SER A 155 7.42 1.53 -12.80
C SER A 155 7.14 2.26 -11.48
N SER A 156 5.91 2.76 -11.30
CA SER A 156 5.48 3.39 -10.05
C SER A 156 5.61 2.45 -8.85
N LEU A 157 5.21 1.19 -9.01
CA LEU A 157 5.34 0.18 -7.95
C LEU A 157 6.80 -0.11 -7.60
N LEU A 158 7.70 -0.17 -8.59
CA LEU A 158 9.13 -0.35 -8.35
C LEU A 158 9.72 0.84 -7.60
N HIS A 159 9.39 2.07 -8.01
CA HIS A 159 9.84 3.29 -7.34
C HIS A 159 9.37 3.33 -5.87
N GLN A 160 8.09 3.00 -5.61
CA GLN A 160 7.55 2.94 -4.24
C GLN A 160 8.29 1.90 -3.40
N LYS A 161 8.58 0.72 -3.95
CA LYS A 161 9.35 -0.32 -3.25
C LYS A 161 10.77 0.15 -2.91
N GLU A 162 11.45 0.81 -3.83
CA GLU A 162 12.81 1.32 -3.62
C GLU A 162 12.84 2.43 -2.56
N THR A 163 11.85 3.34 -2.61
CA THR A 163 11.69 4.41 -1.61
C THR A 163 11.48 3.81 -0.23
N LEU A 164 10.50 2.91 -0.07
CA LEU A 164 10.23 2.24 1.21
C LEU A 164 11.43 1.42 1.70
N SER A 165 12.14 0.72 0.81
CA SER A 165 13.33 -0.03 1.20
C SER A 165 14.44 0.89 1.73
N THR A 166 14.59 2.08 1.16
CA THR A 166 15.58 3.07 1.60
C THR A 166 15.17 3.69 2.94
N GLU A 167 13.89 4.02 3.11
CA GLU A 167 13.35 4.52 4.38
C GLU A 167 13.51 3.48 5.51
N ILE A 168 13.27 2.20 5.23
CA ILE A 168 13.51 1.11 6.19
C ILE A 168 14.98 1.06 6.59
N ALA A 169 15.91 1.08 5.64
CA ALA A 169 17.34 1.01 5.94
C ALA A 169 17.81 2.21 6.79
N GLU A 170 17.29 3.41 6.54
CA GLU A 170 17.60 4.59 7.34
C GLU A 170 17.00 4.50 8.76
N LEU A 171 15.77 4.00 8.90
CA LEU A 171 15.17 3.76 10.22
C LEU A 171 15.96 2.70 11.01
N GLU A 172 16.39 1.61 10.37
CA GLU A 172 17.24 0.58 11.00
C GLU A 172 18.56 1.16 11.51
N LYS A 173 19.19 2.05 10.73
CA LYS A 173 20.40 2.77 11.14
C LYS A 173 20.15 3.69 12.34
N GLN A 174 19.03 4.42 12.35
CA GLN A 174 18.65 5.26 13.49
C GLN A 174 18.41 4.44 14.76
N ILE A 175 17.77 3.29 14.64
CA ILE A 175 17.57 2.35 15.75
C ILE A 175 18.92 1.92 16.33
N LEU A 176 19.89 1.52 15.50
CA LEU A 176 21.23 1.15 15.96
C LEU A 176 21.92 2.30 16.69
N GLN A 177 21.86 3.52 16.13
CA GLN A 177 22.45 4.70 16.78
C GLN A 177 21.81 4.98 18.16
N LEU A 178 20.48 4.91 18.25
CA LEU A 178 19.77 5.09 19.52
C LEU A 178 20.11 4.00 20.53
N GLN A 179 20.26 2.75 20.09
CA GLN A 179 20.69 1.64 20.95
C GLN A 179 22.11 1.87 21.51
N THR A 180 23.05 2.34 20.68
CA THR A 180 24.39 2.71 21.13
C THR A 180 24.34 3.85 22.16
N GLN A 181 23.59 4.93 21.88
CA GLN A 181 23.45 6.05 22.81
C GLN A 181 22.82 5.63 24.15
N ALA A 182 21.82 4.74 24.11
CA ALA A 182 21.20 4.21 25.33
C ALA A 182 22.20 3.37 26.15
N SER A 183 23.02 2.56 25.49
CA SER A 183 24.10 1.79 26.13
C SER A 183 25.13 2.70 26.80
N ASP A 184 25.60 3.73 26.09
CA ASP A 184 26.56 4.70 26.62
C ASP A 184 26.02 5.45 27.83
N LYS A 185 24.74 5.86 27.79
CA LYS A 185 24.10 6.53 28.93
C LYS A 185 23.92 5.60 30.12
N LYS A 186 23.62 4.32 29.89
CA LYS A 186 23.55 3.32 30.96
C LYS A 186 24.92 3.08 31.61
N ASN A 187 25.99 3.06 30.81
CA ASN A 187 27.35 2.97 31.34
C ASN A 187 27.75 4.21 32.15
N GLN A 188 27.39 5.41 31.68
CA GLN A 188 27.60 6.66 32.42
C GLN A 188 26.85 6.67 33.75
N LEU A 189 25.60 6.19 33.77
CA LEU A 189 24.80 6.08 34.99
C LEU A 189 25.44 5.12 35.99
N ASN A 190 25.82 3.92 35.56
CA ASN A 190 26.49 2.94 36.43
C ASN A 190 27.82 3.48 36.99
N ALA A 191 28.58 4.23 36.19
CA ALA A 191 29.83 4.86 36.64
C ALA A 191 29.58 5.92 37.73
N LEU A 192 28.53 6.73 37.58
CA LEU A 192 28.11 7.72 38.58
C LEU A 192 27.67 7.07 39.89
N GLU A 193 26.86 6.01 39.81
CA GLU A 193 26.38 5.28 41.00
C GLU A 193 27.56 4.70 41.81
N ASN A 194 28.53 4.07 41.13
CA ASN A 194 29.72 3.50 41.77
C ASN A 194 30.62 4.58 42.41
N GLY A 195 30.84 5.70 41.71
CA GLY A 195 31.63 6.82 42.22
C GLY A 195 30.99 7.46 43.45
N THR A 196 29.70 7.78 43.36
CA THR A 196 28.94 8.43 44.43
C THR A 196 28.82 7.54 45.67
N SER A 197 28.66 6.22 45.50
CA SER A 197 28.61 5.29 46.63
C SER A 197 29.89 5.30 47.47
N THR A 198 31.05 5.49 46.84
CA THR A 198 32.33 5.53 47.54
C THR A 198 32.49 6.83 48.33
N GLU A 199 32.18 7.97 47.71
CA GLU A 199 32.21 9.27 48.37
C GLU A 199 31.21 9.35 49.52
N MET A 200 30.01 8.81 49.33
CA MET A 200 28.98 8.73 50.38
C MET A 200 29.46 7.90 51.58
N THR A 201 30.11 6.75 51.32
CA THR A 201 30.68 5.91 52.38
C THR A 201 31.76 6.64 53.19
N ASP A 202 32.66 7.38 52.52
CA ASP A 202 33.70 8.16 53.20
C ASP A 202 33.10 9.29 54.06
N ILE A 203 32.05 9.96 53.57
CA ILE A 203 31.31 10.97 54.34
C ILE A 203 30.64 10.35 55.57
N GLU A 204 29.93 9.23 55.41
CA GLU A 204 29.28 8.52 56.52
C GLU A 204 30.28 8.05 57.58
N GLN A 205 31.44 7.54 57.15
CA GLN A 205 32.54 7.16 58.05
C GLN A 205 33.06 8.37 58.84
N LYS A 206 33.27 9.51 58.19
CA LYS A 206 33.73 10.74 58.86
C LYS A 206 32.72 11.27 59.87
N ILE A 207 31.43 11.25 59.54
CA ILE A 207 30.35 11.63 60.46
C ILE A 207 30.35 10.69 61.68
N THR A 208 30.32 9.38 61.44
CA THR A 208 30.29 8.37 62.50
C THR A 208 31.53 8.45 63.40
N ALA A 209 32.72 8.62 62.82
CA ALA A 209 33.96 8.78 63.57
C ALA A 209 33.95 10.06 64.44
N ASN A 210 33.36 11.16 63.94
CA ASN A 210 33.21 12.40 64.70
C ASN A 210 32.30 12.20 65.92
N ASP A 211 31.15 11.54 65.75
CA ASP A 211 30.21 11.26 66.84
C ASP A 211 30.82 10.35 67.92
N ILE A 212 31.56 9.32 67.50
CA ILE A 212 32.30 8.44 68.41
C ILE A 212 33.37 9.23 69.16
N ALA A 213 34.15 10.07 68.46
CA ALA A 213 35.19 10.88 69.07
C ALA A 213 34.62 11.86 70.11
N LYS A 214 33.52 12.55 69.79
CA LYS A 214 32.79 13.42 70.73
C LYS A 214 32.37 12.64 71.98
N THR A 215 31.76 11.48 71.81
CA THR A 215 31.27 10.64 72.92
C THR A 215 32.44 10.23 73.83
N LYS A 216 33.54 9.75 73.26
CA LYS A 216 34.75 9.38 74.01
C LYS A 216 35.35 10.57 74.79
N ILE A 217 35.43 11.74 74.16
CA ILE A 217 35.94 12.93 74.85
C ILE A 217 35.03 13.34 76.01
N LEU A 218 33.70 13.29 75.82
CA LEU A 218 32.76 13.56 76.91
C LEU A 218 32.89 12.55 78.06
N GLU A 219 33.07 11.26 77.77
CA GLU A 219 33.32 10.24 78.80
C GLU A 219 34.61 10.53 79.58
N ILE A 220 35.70 10.89 78.88
CA ILE A 220 36.98 11.26 79.51
C ILE A 220 36.80 12.49 80.40
N ILE A 221 36.17 13.55 79.89
CA ILE A 221 35.90 14.78 80.65
C ILE A 221 35.08 14.46 81.91
N THR A 222 34.03 13.65 81.77
CA THR A 222 33.15 13.26 82.89
C THR A 222 33.93 12.46 83.94
N THR A 223 34.75 11.49 83.49
CA THR A 223 35.60 10.70 84.38
C THR A 223 36.60 11.57 85.15
N VAL A 224 37.25 12.53 84.47
CA VAL A 224 38.17 13.47 85.12
C VAL A 224 37.42 14.38 86.10
N ALA A 225 36.27 14.91 85.70
CA ALA A 225 35.45 15.76 86.56
C ALA A 225 34.98 15.03 87.82
N ASP A 226 34.57 13.77 87.70
CA ASP A 226 34.16 12.96 88.84
C ASP A 226 35.37 12.56 89.70
N GLY A 227 36.52 12.26 89.10
CA GLY A 227 37.78 12.05 89.81
C GLY A 227 38.20 13.25 90.65
N ILE A 228 38.04 14.47 90.13
CA ILE A 228 38.26 15.72 90.87
C ILE A 228 37.32 15.80 92.08
N LYS A 229 36.01 15.58 91.88
CA LYS A 229 35.02 15.64 92.97
C LYS A 229 35.27 14.63 94.09
N ILE A 230 35.86 13.47 93.77
CA ILE A 230 36.07 12.39 94.74
C ILE A 230 37.37 12.60 95.54
N ASN A 231 38.42 13.14 94.91
CA ASN A 231 39.78 13.12 95.46
C ASN A 231 40.30 14.49 95.94
N LEU A 232 39.59 15.58 95.68
CA LEU A 232 39.87 16.94 96.16
C LEU A 232 38.72 17.42 97.05
#